data_AF-A0AAU3YB14-F1
#
_entry.id   AF-A0AAU3YB14-F1
#
_cell.length_a   1.000
_cell.length_b   1.000
_cell.length_c   1.000
_cell.angle_alpha   90.00
_cell.angle_beta   90.00
_cell.angle_gamma   90.00
#
_symmetry.space_group_name_H-M   'P 1'
#
loop_
_entity.id
_entity.type
_entity.pdbx_description
1 polymer ?
#
loop_
_entity_poly.entity_id
_entity_poly.type
_entity_poly.pdbx_seq_one_letter_code
_entity_poly.pdbx_strand_id
1 'polypeptide(L)'
;MLIDTYGRVATDLRVSLTDRCNLRCTYCMPEEGLQWLSKPDLLTDDEIVRLIRIAVTDLGITDVRFTGGEPLLRPGLVGIVERVAALEHRPKMSLTTNGIGLKRTAQALKEAGLDRVNVSLDTLRPDVFKTLTRRNRHKDVIEGLEAARDAGLTPVKVNSVLMPGLNEDEAPDLLAWAVEHDYELRFIEQMPLDAQHGWKREGMITAGDILTSLRTRFELTEEGSDERGSAPAERWIVDGGPHRVGVIASVTRPFCSACDRTRLTADGQVRTCLFATEETDLRAALRSDMPDEELAGIWKTAMWGKKAGSGLDDPSFLQPDRPMSAIGG
;
A
#
# COMPACT_ATOMS: atom_id res chain seq x y z
N MET A 1 6.52 -18.34 -12.53
CA MET A 1 7.28 -17.33 -11.75
C MET A 1 7.37 -16.02 -12.51
N LEU A 2 7.23 -14.89 -11.81
CA LEU A 2 7.39 -13.53 -12.32
C LEU A 2 8.81 -13.02 -12.06
N ILE A 3 9.76 -13.45 -12.87
CA ILE A 3 11.16 -13.01 -12.79
C ILE A 3 11.42 -11.82 -13.72
N ASP A 4 12.29 -10.91 -13.32
CA ASP A 4 12.78 -9.82 -14.17
C ASP A 4 14.23 -10.00 -14.64
N THR A 5 14.68 -9.10 -15.50
CA THR A 5 16.05 -9.09 -16.07
C THR A 5 17.17 -8.85 -15.05
N TYR A 6 16.84 -8.52 -13.80
CA TYR A 6 17.78 -8.33 -12.70
C TYR A 6 17.76 -9.50 -11.70
N GLY A 7 17.01 -10.57 -11.99
CA GLY A 7 16.92 -11.76 -11.16
C GLY A 7 15.99 -11.62 -9.96
N ARG A 8 15.22 -10.52 -9.86
CA ARG A 8 14.21 -10.37 -8.80
C ARG A 8 12.97 -11.17 -9.18
N VAL A 9 12.37 -11.84 -8.21
CA VAL A 9 11.13 -12.59 -8.38
C VAL A 9 10.00 -11.85 -7.66
N ALA A 10 8.91 -11.56 -8.38
CA ALA A 10 7.74 -10.97 -7.75
C ALA A 10 6.86 -12.03 -7.08
N THR A 11 6.59 -11.81 -5.80
CA THR A 11 5.77 -12.66 -4.91
C THR A 11 4.68 -11.88 -4.18
N ASP A 12 4.76 -10.54 -4.14
CA ASP A 12 3.76 -9.62 -3.56
C ASP A 12 2.92 -8.96 -4.66
N LEU A 13 1.66 -9.37 -4.77
CA LEU A 13 0.67 -8.80 -5.68
C LEU A 13 -0.15 -7.73 -4.97
N ARG A 14 -0.10 -6.49 -5.47
CA ARG A 14 -1.02 -5.43 -5.05
C ARG A 14 -2.19 -5.32 -6.00
N VAL A 15 -3.40 -5.39 -5.47
CA VAL A 15 -4.65 -5.34 -6.23
C VAL A 15 -5.41 -4.07 -5.88
N SER A 16 -5.44 -3.11 -6.80
CA SER A 16 -6.30 -1.93 -6.73
C SER A 16 -7.73 -2.36 -7.06
N LEU A 17 -8.65 -2.22 -6.10
CA LEU A 17 -10.03 -2.72 -6.24
C LEU A 17 -11.02 -1.66 -6.76
N THR A 18 -10.63 -0.40 -6.66
CA THR A 18 -11.39 0.77 -7.07
C THR A 18 -10.43 1.95 -7.13
N ASP A 19 -10.74 2.94 -7.94
CA ASP A 19 -10.08 4.24 -7.95
C ASP A 19 -10.73 5.23 -6.97
N ARG A 20 -11.94 4.96 -6.48
CA ARG A 20 -12.70 5.86 -5.60
C ARG A 20 -12.13 5.92 -4.20
N CYS A 21 -12.12 7.11 -3.61
CA CYS A 21 -11.77 7.32 -2.20
C CYS A 21 -12.78 8.23 -1.49
N ASN A 22 -13.01 8.00 -0.20
CA ASN A 22 -13.84 8.83 0.67
C ASN A 22 -13.06 9.96 1.38
N LEU A 23 -11.74 10.04 1.17
CA LEU A 23 -10.84 11.13 1.55
C LEU A 23 -10.33 11.90 0.31
N ARG A 24 -9.71 13.07 0.53
CA ARG A 24 -9.06 13.90 -0.51
C ARG A 24 -7.68 14.38 -0.03
N CYS A 25 -6.84 13.42 0.35
CA CYS A 25 -5.53 13.69 0.93
C CYS A 25 -4.68 14.57 0.01
N THR A 26 -4.12 15.65 0.54
CA THR A 26 -3.36 16.67 -0.22
C THR A 26 -2.20 16.08 -1.02
N TYR A 27 -1.57 15.01 -0.53
CA TYR A 27 -0.45 14.31 -1.18
C TYR A 27 -0.86 13.19 -2.15
N CYS A 28 -2.17 12.99 -2.39
CA CYS A 28 -2.69 11.88 -3.18
C CYS A 28 -3.73 12.32 -4.22
N MET A 29 -4.63 13.25 -3.86
CA MET A 29 -5.81 13.57 -4.65
C MET A 29 -6.16 15.08 -4.59
N PRO A 30 -6.61 15.70 -5.71
CA PRO A 30 -7.06 17.08 -5.70
C PRO A 30 -8.34 17.26 -4.87
N GLU A 31 -8.66 18.50 -4.51
CA GLU A 31 -9.79 18.81 -3.62
C GLU A 31 -11.14 18.43 -4.22
N GLU A 32 -11.29 18.72 -5.50
CA GLU A 32 -12.44 18.44 -6.34
C GLU A 32 -12.66 16.92 -6.51
N GLY A 33 -11.62 16.12 -6.24
CA GLY A 33 -11.56 14.70 -6.54
C GLY A 33 -11.16 14.42 -7.98
N LEU A 34 -11.10 13.14 -8.34
CA LEU A 34 -10.76 12.69 -9.69
C LEU A 34 -12.01 12.34 -10.48
N GLN A 35 -11.89 12.36 -11.80
CA GLN A 35 -12.87 11.72 -12.66
C GLN A 35 -12.73 10.20 -12.47
N TRP A 36 -13.74 9.61 -11.83
CA TRP A 36 -13.73 8.18 -11.54
C TRP A 36 -14.00 7.35 -12.78
N LEU A 37 -13.41 6.17 -12.82
CA LEU A 37 -13.70 5.11 -13.77
C LEU A 37 -15.19 4.76 -13.73
N SER A 38 -15.73 4.51 -14.93
CA SER A 38 -17.09 4.01 -15.06
C SER A 38 -17.15 2.55 -14.61
N LYS A 39 -18.33 2.06 -14.19
CA LYS A 39 -18.47 0.66 -13.75
C LYS A 39 -18.01 -0.36 -14.80
N PRO A 40 -18.33 -0.21 -16.10
CA PRO A 40 -17.81 -1.09 -17.15
C PRO A 40 -16.28 -1.12 -17.25
N ASP A 41 -15.61 -0.05 -16.82
CA ASP A 41 -14.16 0.04 -16.89
C ASP A 41 -13.45 -0.71 -15.77
N LEU A 42 -14.13 -0.93 -14.65
CA LEU A 42 -13.59 -1.67 -13.52
C LEU A 42 -13.63 -3.18 -13.77
N LEU A 43 -12.66 -3.89 -13.20
CA LEU A 43 -12.74 -5.34 -13.09
C LEU A 43 -13.89 -5.74 -12.15
N THR A 44 -14.65 -6.73 -12.60
CA THR A 44 -15.66 -7.43 -11.81
C THR A 44 -15.02 -8.29 -10.72
N ASP A 45 -15.81 -8.74 -9.74
CA ASP A 45 -15.30 -9.62 -8.68
C ASP A 45 -14.76 -10.94 -9.27
N ASP A 46 -15.42 -11.49 -10.29
CA ASP A 46 -14.98 -12.71 -10.97
C ASP A 46 -13.68 -12.53 -11.73
N GLU A 47 -13.52 -11.40 -12.43
CA GLU A 47 -12.29 -11.06 -13.12
C GLU A 47 -11.12 -10.90 -12.14
N ILE A 48 -11.33 -10.23 -11.01
CA ILE A 48 -10.32 -10.06 -9.95
C ILE A 48 -9.91 -11.42 -9.39
N VAL A 49 -10.89 -12.26 -9.01
CA VAL A 49 -10.60 -13.58 -8.45
C VAL A 49 -9.91 -14.49 -9.47
N ARG A 50 -10.30 -14.44 -10.75
CA ARG A 50 -9.62 -15.20 -11.82
C ARG A 50 -8.16 -14.78 -11.95
N LEU A 51 -7.86 -13.48 -12.00
CA LEU A 51 -6.49 -12.98 -12.10
C LEU A 51 -5.65 -13.29 -10.87
N ILE A 52 -6.22 -13.18 -9.66
CA ILE A 52 -5.51 -13.56 -8.43
C ILE A 52 -5.22 -15.06 -8.41
N ARG A 53 -6.18 -15.90 -8.82
CA ARG A 53 -5.96 -17.35 -8.93
C ARG A 53 -4.78 -17.65 -9.85
N ILE A 54 -4.77 -17.13 -11.08
CA ILE A 54 -3.66 -17.29 -12.03
C ILE A 54 -2.33 -16.82 -11.41
N ALA A 55 -2.36 -15.68 -10.73
CA ALA A 55 -1.17 -15.13 -10.11
C ALA A 55 -0.60 -16.04 -9.02
N VAL A 56 -1.46 -16.64 -8.21
CA VAL A 56 -1.09 -17.58 -7.15
C VAL A 56 -0.64 -18.93 -7.73
N THR A 57 -1.40 -19.52 -8.65
CA THR A 57 -1.16 -20.88 -9.14
C THR A 57 -0.04 -20.97 -10.18
N ASP A 58 0.03 -20.01 -11.11
CA ASP A 58 0.91 -20.12 -12.29
C ASP A 58 2.10 -19.16 -12.23
N LEU A 59 1.97 -18.08 -11.45
CA LEU A 59 2.94 -16.99 -11.41
C LEU A 59 3.78 -16.96 -10.12
N GLY A 60 3.38 -17.69 -9.07
CA GLY A 60 4.14 -17.85 -7.83
C GLY A 60 3.93 -16.75 -6.81
N ILE A 61 2.78 -16.05 -6.86
CA ILE A 61 2.40 -15.06 -5.85
C ILE A 61 2.06 -15.77 -4.54
N THR A 62 2.65 -15.29 -3.44
CA THR A 62 2.42 -15.79 -2.07
C THR A 62 1.70 -14.78 -1.19
N ASP A 63 1.73 -13.51 -1.57
CA ASP A 63 1.17 -12.41 -0.80
C ASP A 63 0.25 -11.57 -1.69
N VAL A 64 -0.98 -11.33 -1.23
CA VAL A 64 -1.97 -10.49 -1.91
C VAL A 64 -2.34 -9.33 -1.01
N ARG A 65 -2.16 -8.11 -1.52
CA ARG A 65 -2.52 -6.88 -0.84
C ARG A 65 -3.65 -6.18 -1.58
N PHE A 66 -4.81 -6.10 -0.94
CA PHE A 66 -5.95 -5.33 -1.43
C PHE A 66 -5.77 -3.85 -1.08
N THR A 67 -5.97 -2.98 -2.06
CA THR A 67 -5.76 -1.53 -2.00
C THR A 67 -6.70 -0.84 -3.00
N GLY A 68 -6.41 0.41 -3.38
CA GLY A 68 -7.07 1.16 -4.45
C GLY A 68 -6.97 2.65 -4.22
N GLY A 69 -8.07 3.35 -4.46
CA GLY A 69 -8.46 4.48 -3.63
C GLY A 69 -8.74 3.95 -2.22
N GLU A 70 -10.01 3.87 -1.80
CA GLU A 70 -10.40 3.23 -0.54
C GLU A 70 -11.08 1.88 -0.80
N PRO A 71 -10.42 0.74 -0.56
CA PRO A 71 -10.98 -0.57 -0.87
C PRO A 71 -12.26 -0.92 -0.10
N LEU A 72 -12.47 -0.36 1.11
CA LEU A 72 -13.70 -0.57 1.88
C LEU A 72 -14.94 0.05 1.22
N LEU A 73 -14.78 0.84 0.16
CA LEU A 73 -15.90 1.31 -0.66
C LEU A 73 -16.38 0.27 -1.69
N ARG A 74 -15.63 -0.81 -1.93
CA ARG A 74 -16.03 -1.87 -2.84
C ARG A 74 -17.03 -2.82 -2.15
N PRO A 75 -18.29 -2.92 -2.63
CA PRO A 75 -19.29 -3.78 -2.00
C PRO A 75 -18.92 -5.27 -1.99
N GLY A 76 -18.23 -5.75 -3.03
CA GLY A 76 -17.81 -7.15 -3.18
C GLY A 76 -16.55 -7.57 -2.43
N LEU A 77 -15.91 -6.66 -1.66
CA LEU A 77 -14.61 -6.93 -1.03
C LEU A 77 -14.61 -8.21 -0.18
N VAL A 78 -15.61 -8.39 0.69
CA VAL A 78 -15.67 -9.57 1.59
C VAL A 78 -15.73 -10.86 0.78
N GLY A 79 -16.56 -10.90 -0.26
CA GLY A 79 -16.66 -12.08 -1.14
C GLY A 79 -15.41 -12.34 -1.97
N ILE A 80 -14.67 -11.30 -2.38
CA ILE A 80 -13.35 -11.46 -3.01
C ILE A 80 -12.38 -12.11 -2.01
N VAL A 81 -12.29 -11.60 -0.79
CA VAL A 81 -11.40 -12.14 0.24
C VAL A 81 -11.71 -13.60 0.52
N GLU A 82 -12.99 -13.95 0.69
CA GLU A 82 -13.43 -15.32 0.93
C GLU A 82 -13.03 -16.27 -0.21
N ARG A 83 -13.25 -15.87 -1.46
CA ARG A 83 -12.90 -16.68 -2.63
C ARG A 83 -11.38 -16.85 -2.81
N VAL A 84 -10.60 -15.82 -2.48
CA VAL A 84 -9.12 -15.91 -2.50
C VAL A 84 -8.62 -16.75 -1.33
N ALA A 85 -9.27 -16.69 -0.16
CA ALA A 85 -8.96 -17.54 0.99
C ALA A 85 -9.16 -19.03 0.69
N ALA A 86 -10.15 -19.34 -0.16
CA ALA A 86 -10.51 -20.71 -0.54
C ALA A 86 -9.61 -21.34 -1.62
N LEU A 87 -8.61 -20.62 -2.15
CA LEU A 87 -7.64 -21.19 -3.07
C LEU A 87 -6.82 -22.31 -2.38
N GLU A 88 -6.54 -23.38 -3.10
CA GLU A 88 -5.73 -24.52 -2.59
C GLU A 88 -4.38 -24.04 -2.02
N HIS A 89 -3.73 -23.13 -2.74
CA HIS A 89 -2.54 -22.42 -2.27
C HIS A 89 -2.92 -21.03 -1.76
N ARG A 90 -3.62 -20.96 -0.62
CA ARG A 90 -4.06 -19.69 -0.02
C ARG A 90 -2.88 -18.72 0.19
N PRO A 91 -2.87 -17.53 -0.44
CA PRO A 91 -1.85 -16.53 -0.19
C PRO A 91 -2.08 -15.86 1.17
N LYS A 92 -1.03 -15.21 1.71
CA LYS A 92 -1.20 -14.27 2.82
C LYS A 92 -1.91 -13.03 2.30
N MET A 93 -2.95 -12.58 2.99
CA MET A 93 -3.81 -11.50 2.55
C MET A 93 -3.78 -10.33 3.51
N SER A 94 -3.55 -9.13 2.96
CA SER A 94 -3.64 -7.90 3.73
C SER A 94 -4.42 -6.82 3.01
N LEU A 95 -4.99 -5.90 3.80
CA LEU A 95 -5.71 -4.73 3.29
C LEU A 95 -4.90 -3.47 3.61
N THR A 96 -4.77 -2.54 2.66
CA THR A 96 -4.34 -1.16 2.91
C THR A 96 -5.57 -0.25 2.83
N THR A 97 -5.88 0.50 3.88
CA THR A 97 -7.11 1.31 3.98
C THR A 97 -6.86 2.57 4.81
N ASN A 98 -7.69 3.60 4.66
CA ASN A 98 -7.73 4.72 5.60
C ASN A 98 -8.48 4.40 6.91
N GLY A 99 -9.07 3.21 7.03
CA GLY A 99 -9.63 2.71 8.28
C GLY A 99 -11.07 3.12 8.60
N ILE A 100 -11.63 4.13 7.91
CA ILE A 100 -12.96 4.69 8.20
C ILE A 100 -14.08 3.62 8.17
N GLY A 101 -13.96 2.63 7.29
CA GLY A 101 -14.95 1.56 7.15
C GLY A 101 -14.79 0.41 8.14
N LEU A 102 -13.64 0.28 8.81
CA LEU A 102 -13.25 -0.93 9.54
C LEU A 102 -14.18 -1.25 10.71
N LYS A 103 -14.71 -0.23 11.39
CA LYS A 103 -15.69 -0.43 12.47
C LYS A 103 -16.86 -1.33 12.07
N ARG A 104 -17.26 -1.29 10.78
CA ARG A 104 -18.38 -2.07 10.26
C ARG A 104 -17.96 -3.37 9.57
N THR A 105 -16.72 -3.45 9.08
CA THR A 105 -16.29 -4.51 8.16
C THR A 105 -15.21 -5.42 8.73
N ALA A 106 -14.48 -5.03 9.78
CA ALA A 106 -13.33 -5.76 10.30
C ALA A 106 -13.65 -7.22 10.63
N GLN A 107 -14.77 -7.46 11.34
CA GLN A 107 -15.20 -8.80 11.71
C GLN A 107 -15.49 -9.67 10.48
N ALA A 108 -16.29 -9.16 9.54
CA ALA A 108 -16.61 -9.89 8.30
C ALA A 108 -15.37 -10.16 7.44
N LEU A 109 -14.41 -9.23 7.40
CA LEU A 109 -13.14 -9.43 6.70
C LEU A 109 -12.29 -10.52 7.36
N LYS A 110 -12.23 -10.55 8.70
CA LYS A 110 -11.54 -11.61 9.43
C LYS A 110 -12.16 -12.97 9.15
N GLU A 111 -13.49 -13.06 9.23
CA GLU A 111 -14.24 -14.30 8.98
C GLU A 111 -14.07 -14.79 7.54
N ALA A 112 -14.01 -13.88 6.57
CA ALA A 112 -13.68 -14.19 5.18
C ALA A 112 -12.23 -14.66 4.98
N GLY A 113 -11.37 -14.54 6.00
CA GLY A 113 -10.01 -15.04 6.00
C GLY A 113 -8.94 -13.98 5.76
N LEU A 114 -9.21 -12.68 5.90
CA LEU A 114 -8.17 -11.64 5.86
C LEU A 114 -7.19 -11.82 7.04
N ASP A 115 -5.88 -11.76 6.79
CA ASP A 115 -4.89 -11.96 7.87
C ASP A 115 -4.69 -10.68 8.70
N ARG A 116 -4.50 -9.54 8.03
CA ARG A 116 -4.13 -8.27 8.70
C ARG A 116 -4.50 -7.02 7.91
N VAL A 117 -4.43 -5.87 8.57
CA VAL A 117 -4.64 -4.55 7.96
C VAL A 117 -3.40 -3.64 8.08
N ASN A 118 -3.30 -2.70 7.16
CA ASN A 118 -2.37 -1.59 7.20
C ASN A 118 -3.22 -0.32 7.04
N VAL A 119 -3.29 0.48 8.09
CA VAL A 119 -4.15 1.66 8.15
C VAL A 119 -3.31 2.91 7.98
N SER A 120 -3.72 3.80 7.07
CA SER A 120 -3.10 5.12 6.92
C SER A 120 -3.65 6.08 7.98
N LEU A 121 -2.77 6.57 8.83
CA LEU A 121 -3.05 7.63 9.81
C LEU A 121 -1.80 8.51 9.95
N ASP A 122 -1.87 9.71 9.40
CA ASP A 122 -0.70 10.60 9.32
C ASP A 122 -0.54 11.51 10.55
N THR A 123 -1.54 11.61 11.43
CA THR A 123 -1.55 12.56 12.55
C THR A 123 -2.55 12.11 13.62
N LEU A 124 -2.25 12.41 14.90
CA LEU A 124 -3.16 12.23 16.02
C LEU A 124 -4.03 13.48 16.28
N ARG A 125 -3.73 14.60 15.62
CA ARG A 125 -4.42 15.88 15.76
C ARG A 125 -5.61 15.97 14.78
N PRO A 126 -6.87 16.03 15.27
CA PRO A 126 -8.04 16.00 14.38
C PRO A 126 -8.14 17.16 13.38
N ASP A 127 -7.63 18.33 13.73
CA ASP A 127 -7.58 19.53 12.88
C ASP A 127 -6.53 19.40 11.77
N VAL A 128 -5.34 18.85 12.09
CA VAL A 128 -4.33 18.49 11.09
C VAL A 128 -4.86 17.39 10.18
N PHE A 129 -5.54 16.37 10.72
CA PHE A 129 -6.20 15.32 9.92
C PHE A 129 -7.19 15.93 8.93
N LYS A 130 -8.04 16.86 9.40
CA LYS A 130 -9.02 17.52 8.55
C LYS A 130 -8.35 18.35 7.46
N THR A 131 -7.24 19.01 7.76
CA THR A 131 -6.45 19.76 6.78
C THR A 131 -5.86 18.83 5.73
N LEU A 132 -5.19 17.76 6.15
CA LEU A 132 -4.55 16.78 5.28
C LEU A 132 -5.54 16.06 4.38
N THR A 133 -6.62 15.53 4.95
CA THR A 133 -7.56 14.64 4.26
C THR A 133 -8.74 15.38 3.63
N ARG A 134 -8.88 16.67 3.95
CA ARG A 134 -10.03 17.54 3.64
C ARG A 134 -11.38 16.97 4.12
N ARG A 135 -11.37 16.10 5.14
CA ARG A 135 -12.57 15.46 5.71
C ARG A 135 -12.44 15.35 7.22
N ASN A 136 -13.52 15.62 7.95
CA ASN A 136 -13.53 15.49 9.41
C ASN A 136 -13.92 14.05 9.82
N ARG A 137 -13.00 13.10 9.64
CA ARG A 137 -13.23 11.66 9.88
C ARG A 137 -12.16 11.01 10.77
N HIS A 138 -11.37 11.81 11.48
CA HIS A 138 -10.29 11.32 12.36
C HIS A 138 -10.81 10.27 13.36
N LYS A 139 -11.91 10.58 14.05
CA LYS A 139 -12.54 9.66 15.01
C LYS A 139 -12.90 8.31 14.39
N ASP A 140 -13.41 8.30 13.15
CA ASP A 140 -13.76 7.04 12.48
C ASP A 140 -12.54 6.17 12.19
N VAL A 141 -11.36 6.78 11.94
CA VAL A 141 -10.10 6.04 11.73
C VAL A 141 -9.65 5.39 13.03
N ILE A 142 -9.68 6.12 14.14
CA ILE A 142 -9.32 5.59 15.47
C ILE A 142 -10.23 4.43 15.86
N GLU A 143 -11.56 4.61 15.75
CA GLU A 143 -12.52 3.54 16.00
C GLU A 143 -12.36 2.34 15.04
N GLY A 144 -11.90 2.60 13.81
CA GLY A 144 -11.61 1.55 12.83
C GLY A 144 -10.36 0.73 13.18
N LEU A 145 -9.32 1.37 13.71
CA LEU A 145 -8.11 0.72 14.20
C LEU A 145 -8.41 -0.20 15.38
N GLU A 146 -9.18 0.29 16.35
CA GLU A 146 -9.67 -0.51 17.48
C GLU A 146 -10.47 -1.72 17.00
N ALA A 147 -11.43 -1.53 16.10
CA ALA A 147 -12.25 -2.63 15.57
C ALA A 147 -11.43 -3.68 14.81
N ALA A 148 -10.38 -3.27 14.08
CA ALA A 148 -9.50 -4.22 13.41
C ALA A 148 -8.66 -5.05 14.38
N ARG A 149 -8.15 -4.42 15.44
CA ARG A 149 -7.45 -5.11 16.52
C ARG A 149 -8.37 -6.11 17.22
N ASP A 150 -9.57 -5.66 17.60
CA ASP A 150 -10.54 -6.47 18.35
C ASP A 150 -11.06 -7.65 17.51
N ALA A 151 -11.18 -7.49 16.18
CA ALA A 151 -11.47 -8.58 15.25
C ALA A 151 -10.29 -9.55 15.03
N GLY A 152 -9.12 -9.29 15.60
CA GLY A 152 -7.93 -10.13 15.44
C GLY A 152 -7.25 -10.01 14.07
N LEU A 153 -7.36 -8.87 13.38
CA LEU A 153 -6.62 -8.57 12.15
C LEU A 153 -5.19 -8.09 12.47
N THR A 154 -4.49 -8.89 13.28
CA THR A 154 -3.18 -8.55 13.85
C THR A 154 -2.00 -9.14 13.06
N PRO A 155 -0.83 -8.49 13.06
CA PRO A 155 -0.59 -7.16 13.62
C PRO A 155 -1.29 -6.07 12.80
N VAL A 156 -1.91 -5.11 13.50
CA VAL A 156 -2.46 -3.90 12.88
C VAL A 156 -1.29 -2.96 12.63
N LYS A 157 -1.04 -2.66 11.35
CA LYS A 157 0.05 -1.75 10.97
C LYS A 157 -0.49 -0.36 10.75
N VAL A 158 0.20 0.65 11.25
CA VAL A 158 -0.14 2.05 11.00
C VAL A 158 0.93 2.64 10.10
N ASN A 159 0.54 3.20 8.96
CA ASN A 159 1.44 3.89 8.05
C ASN A 159 1.20 5.40 8.18
N SER A 160 2.28 6.15 8.39
CA SER A 160 2.25 7.61 8.52
C SER A 160 3.24 8.27 7.58
N VAL A 161 2.80 9.31 6.87
CA VAL A 161 3.65 10.20 6.07
C VAL A 161 3.77 11.53 6.81
N LEU A 162 5.00 11.91 7.16
CA LEU A 162 5.28 13.21 7.76
C LEU A 162 5.55 14.24 6.66
N MET A 163 4.95 15.41 6.82
CA MET A 163 4.96 16.52 5.88
C MET A 163 5.38 17.81 6.60
N PRO A 164 6.25 18.61 5.97
CA PRO A 164 6.73 19.85 6.57
C PRO A 164 5.62 20.88 6.79
N GLY A 165 5.67 21.59 7.91
CA GLY A 165 4.70 22.60 8.32
C GLY A 165 3.34 22.05 8.73
N LEU A 166 3.19 20.74 8.93
CA LEU A 166 1.90 20.10 9.20
C LEU A 166 1.95 19.11 10.36
N ASN A 167 2.83 18.12 10.31
CA ASN A 167 2.88 17.02 11.27
C ASN A 167 4.29 16.47 11.51
N GLU A 168 5.34 17.17 11.07
CA GLU A 168 6.73 16.76 11.25
C GLU A 168 7.15 16.60 12.72
N ASP A 169 6.42 17.25 13.63
CA ASP A 169 6.60 17.20 15.08
C ASP A 169 5.99 15.95 15.73
N GLU A 170 5.10 15.22 15.04
CA GLU A 170 4.29 14.17 15.66
C GLU A 170 4.95 12.78 15.71
N ALA A 171 6.17 12.61 15.16
CA ALA A 171 6.80 11.28 15.10
C ALA A 171 6.88 10.57 16.47
N PRO A 172 7.36 11.22 17.55
CA PRO A 172 7.44 10.58 18.87
C PRO A 172 6.08 10.29 19.47
N ASP A 173 5.08 11.16 19.25
CA ASP A 173 3.74 10.98 19.80
C ASP A 173 2.96 9.89 19.07
N LEU A 174 3.09 9.81 17.75
CA LEU A 174 2.57 8.70 16.94
C LEU A 174 3.15 7.36 17.40
N LEU A 175 4.46 7.29 17.66
CA LEU A 175 5.08 6.06 18.14
C LEU A 175 4.61 5.69 19.54
N ALA A 176 4.54 6.65 20.46
CA ALA A 176 4.03 6.43 21.81
C ALA A 176 2.59 5.87 21.79
N TRP A 177 1.73 6.50 20.98
CA TRP A 177 0.35 6.07 20.80
C TRP A 177 0.26 4.66 20.19
N ALA A 178 1.07 4.36 19.18
CA ALA A 178 1.10 3.03 18.56
C ALA A 178 1.55 1.95 19.56
N VAL A 179 2.57 2.23 20.38
CA VAL A 179 3.03 1.32 21.45
C VAL A 179 1.92 1.05 22.47
N GLU A 180 1.25 2.10 22.94
CA GLU A 180 0.15 1.99 23.91
C GLU A 180 -1.00 1.08 23.42
N HIS A 181 -1.24 1.06 22.11
CA HIS A 181 -2.35 0.32 21.49
C HIS A 181 -1.94 -1.00 20.83
N ASP A 182 -0.67 -1.40 20.95
CA ASP A 182 -0.07 -2.58 20.31
C ASP A 182 -0.17 -2.58 18.77
N TYR A 183 0.12 -1.42 18.16
CA TYR A 183 0.20 -1.23 16.72
C TYR A 183 1.65 -1.21 16.23
N GLU A 184 1.87 -1.74 15.02
CA GLU A 184 3.18 -1.65 14.35
C GLU A 184 3.22 -0.38 13.48
N LEU A 185 3.83 0.68 13.99
CA LEU A 185 3.96 1.95 13.28
C LEU A 185 5.07 1.91 12.22
N ARG A 186 4.79 2.50 11.07
CA ARG A 186 5.73 2.70 9.97
C ARG A 186 5.64 4.11 9.45
N PHE A 187 6.77 4.80 9.40
CA PHE A 187 6.89 6.06 8.70
C PHE A 187 7.27 5.82 7.24
N ILE A 188 6.77 6.64 6.34
CA ILE A 188 7.06 6.59 4.91
C ILE A 188 7.48 7.97 4.46
N GLU A 189 8.63 8.07 3.78
CA GLU A 189 9.03 9.33 3.15
C GLU A 189 8.03 9.71 2.06
N GLN A 190 7.61 10.97 2.04
CA GLN A 190 6.71 11.49 1.02
C GLN A 190 7.32 11.30 -0.38
N MET A 191 6.54 10.73 -1.31
CA MET A 191 6.95 10.47 -2.69
C MET A 191 6.24 11.43 -3.67
N PRO A 192 6.82 11.73 -4.84
CA PRO A 192 6.19 12.54 -5.89
C PRO A 192 5.10 11.76 -6.63
N LEU A 193 3.97 11.57 -5.97
CA LEU A 193 2.78 10.86 -6.50
C LEU A 193 1.50 11.67 -6.28
N ASP A 194 1.65 12.95 -5.94
CA ASP A 194 0.55 13.86 -5.74
C ASP A 194 0.02 14.33 -7.10
N ALA A 195 -1.30 14.34 -7.26
CA ALA A 195 -1.94 14.72 -8.52
C ALA A 195 -1.62 16.15 -8.97
N GLN A 196 -1.18 17.01 -8.05
CA GLN A 196 -0.88 18.42 -8.31
C GLN A 196 0.58 18.65 -8.70
N HIS A 197 1.42 17.61 -8.70
CA HIS A 197 2.86 17.68 -8.96
C HIS A 197 3.57 18.74 -8.10
N GLY A 198 3.04 18.99 -6.89
CA GLY A 198 3.51 19.99 -5.95
C GLY A 198 4.60 19.49 -5.00
N TRP A 199 4.88 18.18 -4.99
CA TRP A 199 5.97 17.61 -4.21
C TRP A 199 7.32 18.23 -4.57
N LYS A 200 8.13 18.55 -3.56
CA LYS A 200 9.50 19.02 -3.68
C LYS A 200 10.40 18.15 -2.84
N ARG A 201 11.57 17.79 -3.39
CA ARG A 201 12.59 17.06 -2.64
C ARG A 201 13.18 17.94 -1.55
N GLU A 202 13.36 19.23 -1.84
CA GLU A 202 13.79 20.22 -0.86
C GLU A 202 12.75 20.35 0.26
N GLY A 203 13.21 20.15 1.50
CA GLY A 203 12.39 20.30 2.69
C GLY A 203 11.60 19.04 3.07
N MET A 204 11.61 17.96 2.28
CA MET A 204 10.95 16.71 2.68
C MET A 204 11.50 16.19 4.01
N ILE A 205 10.63 15.57 4.81
CA ILE A 205 11.06 14.90 6.05
C ILE A 205 11.70 13.56 5.69
N THR A 206 13.00 13.43 5.96
CA THR A 206 13.77 12.24 5.62
C THR A 206 13.68 11.17 6.70
N ALA A 207 14.07 9.95 6.35
CA ALA A 207 14.26 8.87 7.32
C ALA A 207 15.26 9.23 8.42
N GLY A 208 16.27 10.06 8.11
CA GLY A 208 17.22 10.57 9.12
C GLY A 208 16.54 11.53 10.10
N ASP A 209 15.68 12.42 9.61
CA ASP A 209 14.92 13.36 10.44
C ASP A 209 13.93 12.62 11.35
N ILE A 210 13.23 11.63 10.81
CA ILE A 210 12.31 10.76 11.56
C ILE A 210 13.06 10.07 12.71
N LEU A 211 14.17 9.39 12.42
CA LEU A 211 14.95 8.68 13.44
C LEU A 211 15.54 9.63 14.49
N THR A 212 15.97 10.82 14.08
CA THR A 212 16.46 11.86 15.00
C THR A 212 15.35 12.32 15.94
N SER A 213 14.15 12.59 15.39
CA SER A 213 12.99 12.98 16.16
C SER A 213 12.57 11.89 17.16
N LEU A 214 12.47 10.63 16.72
CA LEU A 214 12.12 9.51 17.59
C LEU A 214 13.10 9.30 18.76
N ARG A 215 14.41 9.49 18.51
CA ARG A 215 15.46 9.35 19.53
C ARG A 215 15.41 10.42 20.63
N THR A 216 14.58 11.45 20.49
CA THR A 216 14.33 12.40 21.59
C THR A 216 13.54 11.77 22.74
N ARG A 217 12.81 10.68 22.47
CA ARG A 217 11.92 10.02 23.43
C ARG A 217 12.21 8.53 23.63
N PHE A 218 12.74 7.84 22.61
CA PHE A 218 12.90 6.39 22.61
C PHE A 218 14.34 5.95 22.37
N GLU A 219 14.73 4.84 22.99
CA GLU A 219 15.93 4.11 22.61
C GLU A 219 15.61 3.19 21.42
N LEU A 220 16.31 3.40 20.30
CA LEU A 220 16.08 2.65 19.06
C LEU A 220 17.28 1.79 18.71
N THR A 221 17.09 0.47 18.73
CA THR A 221 18.10 -0.51 18.28
C THR A 221 17.71 -1.03 16.91
N GLU A 222 18.60 -0.94 15.92
CA GLU A 222 18.34 -1.46 14.58
C GLU A 222 18.17 -2.99 14.60
N GLU A 223 17.09 -3.48 13.99
CA GLU A 223 16.85 -4.90 13.80
C GLU A 223 17.65 -5.35 12.56
N GLY A 224 18.58 -6.30 12.75
CA GLY A 224 19.65 -6.60 11.79
C GLY A 224 19.19 -6.78 10.33
N SER A 225 20.03 -6.32 9.40
CA SER A 225 19.73 -6.27 7.95
C SER A 225 19.43 -7.63 7.31
N ASP A 226 19.95 -8.71 7.88
CA ASP A 226 19.79 -10.08 7.34
C ASP A 226 18.33 -10.56 7.41
N GLU A 227 17.50 -9.96 8.27
CA GLU A 227 16.06 -10.26 8.36
C GLU A 227 15.19 -9.42 7.41
N ARG A 228 15.77 -8.44 6.68
CA ARG A 228 14.99 -7.47 5.90
C ARG A 228 14.38 -8.09 4.64
N GLY A 229 15.12 -8.94 3.92
CA GLY A 229 14.69 -9.50 2.64
C GLY A 229 14.17 -8.43 1.67
N SER A 230 12.96 -8.62 1.15
CA SER A 230 12.25 -7.66 0.27
C SER A 230 11.44 -6.58 1.01
N ALA A 231 11.43 -6.60 2.35
CA ALA A 231 10.64 -5.68 3.14
C ALA A 231 11.12 -4.23 2.94
N PRO A 232 10.21 -3.30 2.58
CA PRO A 232 10.61 -1.92 2.29
C PRO A 232 11.07 -1.16 3.54
N ALA A 233 10.49 -1.47 4.70
CA ALA A 233 10.80 -0.81 5.96
C ALA A 233 12.09 -1.37 6.57
N GLU A 234 13.03 -0.48 6.88
CA GLU A 234 14.02 -0.73 7.93
C GLU A 234 13.28 -0.74 9.28
N ARG A 235 13.70 -1.60 10.21
CA ARG A 235 12.99 -1.80 11.49
C ARG A 235 13.93 -1.50 12.66
N TRP A 236 13.37 -0.89 13.70
CA TRP A 236 14.04 -0.62 14.96
C TRP A 236 13.21 -1.16 16.11
N ILE A 237 13.87 -1.84 17.05
CA ILE A 237 13.33 -2.24 18.34
C ILE A 237 13.25 -1.01 19.23
N VAL A 238 12.08 -0.80 19.84
CA VAL A 238 11.78 0.34 20.71
C VAL A 238 12.00 -0.05 22.17
N ASP A 239 12.86 0.69 22.89
CA ASP A 239 13.12 0.53 24.33
C ASP A 239 13.45 -0.90 24.78
N GLY A 240 14.18 -1.65 23.94
CA GLY A 240 14.54 -3.05 24.21
C GLY A 240 13.45 -4.08 23.92
N GLY A 241 12.28 -3.66 23.41
CA GLY A 241 11.20 -4.51 22.94
C GLY A 241 9.99 -4.59 23.89
N PRO A 242 8.88 -5.22 23.45
CA PRO A 242 8.75 -6.03 22.24
C PRO A 242 8.32 -5.25 20.99
N HIS A 243 8.10 -3.95 21.10
CA HIS A 243 7.56 -3.13 20.01
C HIS A 243 8.63 -2.78 18.97
N ARG A 244 8.17 -2.53 17.73
CA ARG A 244 9.03 -2.10 16.62
C ARG A 244 8.43 -0.88 15.93
N VAL A 245 9.31 -0.02 15.42
CA VAL A 245 8.97 1.04 14.48
C VAL A 245 9.68 0.78 13.14
N GLY A 246 8.96 0.97 12.04
CA GLY A 246 9.51 0.89 10.70
C GLY A 246 9.74 2.28 10.08
N VAL A 247 10.78 2.41 9.26
CA VAL A 247 10.97 3.59 8.40
C VAL A 247 11.19 3.13 6.96
N ILE A 248 10.32 3.59 6.06
CA ILE A 248 10.39 3.34 4.62
C ILE A 248 11.03 4.58 3.98
N ALA A 249 12.34 4.51 3.78
CA ALA A 249 13.15 5.54 3.14
C ALA A 249 12.99 5.50 1.59
N SER A 250 11.76 5.69 1.10
CA SER A 250 11.40 5.53 -0.31
C SER A 250 12.16 6.45 -1.27
N VAL A 251 12.70 7.56 -0.79
CA VAL A 251 13.43 8.55 -1.58
C VAL A 251 14.91 8.56 -1.22
N THR A 252 15.27 8.55 0.06
CA THR A 252 16.68 8.70 0.48
C THR A 252 17.47 7.40 0.46
N ARG A 253 16.82 6.23 0.59
CA ARG A 253 17.47 4.91 0.53
C ARG A 253 16.61 3.90 -0.24
N PRO A 254 16.59 3.97 -1.59
CA PRO A 254 15.74 3.12 -2.42
C PRO A 254 16.03 1.62 -2.23
N PHE A 255 14.96 0.82 -2.13
CA PHE A 255 15.00 -0.64 -1.95
C PHE A 255 14.65 -1.41 -3.23
N CYS A 256 14.90 -0.83 -4.41
CA CYS A 256 14.47 -1.41 -5.69
C CYS A 256 15.19 -2.73 -6.00
N SER A 257 16.45 -2.89 -5.58
CA SER A 257 17.25 -4.10 -5.83
C SER A 257 16.64 -5.37 -5.21
N ALA A 258 15.85 -5.24 -4.15
CA ALA A 258 15.16 -6.35 -3.49
C ALA A 258 13.64 -6.36 -3.75
N CYS A 259 13.14 -5.57 -4.72
CA CYS A 259 11.70 -5.40 -4.94
C CYS A 259 11.04 -6.62 -5.58
N ASP A 260 10.13 -7.23 -4.85
CA ASP A 260 9.34 -8.43 -5.18
C ASP A 260 7.87 -8.12 -5.54
N ARG A 261 7.58 -6.87 -5.88
CA ARG A 261 6.20 -6.41 -6.14
C ARG A 261 5.81 -6.44 -7.61
N THR A 262 4.56 -6.82 -7.84
CA THR A 262 3.77 -6.59 -9.06
C THR A 262 2.44 -5.94 -8.68
N ARG A 263 1.80 -5.22 -9.60
CA ARG A 263 0.53 -4.53 -9.31
C ARG A 263 -0.49 -4.78 -10.40
N LEU A 264 -1.74 -4.91 -9.99
CA LEU A 264 -2.93 -4.95 -10.81
C LEU A 264 -3.78 -3.72 -10.49
N THR A 265 -4.07 -2.89 -11.49
CA THR A 265 -4.93 -1.70 -11.34
C THR A 265 -6.41 -2.08 -11.38
N ALA A 266 -7.29 -1.17 -10.94
CA ALA A 266 -8.72 -1.43 -10.87
C ALA A 266 -9.37 -1.65 -12.25
N ASP A 267 -8.76 -1.12 -13.30
CA ASP A 267 -9.12 -1.31 -14.70
C ASP A 267 -8.31 -2.41 -15.42
N GLY A 268 -7.63 -3.27 -14.65
CA GLY A 268 -6.99 -4.49 -15.14
C GLY A 268 -5.70 -4.28 -15.94
N GLN A 269 -4.94 -3.25 -15.58
CA GLN A 269 -3.60 -3.03 -16.10
C GLN A 269 -2.55 -3.60 -15.14
N VAL A 270 -1.50 -4.19 -15.68
CA VAL A 270 -0.32 -4.61 -14.91
C VAL A 270 0.67 -3.47 -14.86
N ARG A 271 1.12 -3.13 -13.65
CA ARG A 271 2.25 -2.21 -13.41
C ARG A 271 3.36 -2.94 -12.69
N THR A 272 4.57 -2.89 -13.24
CA THR A 272 5.76 -3.53 -12.66
C THR A 272 6.43 -2.68 -11.56
N CYS A 273 6.12 -1.38 -11.52
CA CYS A 273 6.64 -0.41 -10.57
C CYS A 273 5.54 0.59 -10.17
N LEU A 274 5.74 1.30 -9.04
CA LEU A 274 4.80 2.33 -8.60
C LEU A 274 4.89 3.51 -9.56
N PHE A 275 6.12 3.80 -9.96
CA PHE A 275 6.51 4.87 -10.85
C PHE A 275 6.57 4.46 -12.33
N ALA A 276 5.89 3.37 -12.71
CA ALA A 276 5.86 2.96 -14.12
C ALA A 276 5.11 4.00 -14.97
N THR A 277 5.69 4.40 -16.10
CA THR A 277 5.01 5.25 -17.09
C THR A 277 4.24 4.44 -18.12
N GLU A 278 4.48 3.12 -18.15
CA GLU A 278 3.87 2.16 -19.06
C GLU A 278 3.12 1.09 -18.27
N GLU A 279 2.06 0.56 -18.86
CA GLU A 279 1.22 -0.49 -18.29
C GLU A 279 0.91 -1.55 -19.34
N THR A 280 0.53 -2.74 -18.90
CA THR A 280 0.14 -3.84 -19.79
C THR A 280 -1.32 -4.20 -19.56
N ASP A 281 -2.14 -4.12 -20.62
CA ASP A 281 -3.58 -4.37 -20.53
C ASP A 281 -3.88 -5.87 -20.44
N LEU A 282 -4.25 -6.33 -19.24
CA LEU A 282 -4.80 -7.66 -19.04
C LEU A 282 -6.32 -7.69 -19.18
N ARG A 283 -7.02 -6.58 -19.02
CA ARG A 283 -8.50 -6.54 -19.07
C ARG A 283 -9.00 -6.90 -20.46
N ALA A 284 -8.44 -6.33 -21.51
CA ALA A 284 -8.82 -6.66 -22.88
C ALA A 284 -8.62 -8.15 -23.19
N ALA A 285 -7.48 -8.70 -22.78
CA ALA A 285 -7.17 -10.12 -22.91
C ALA A 285 -8.13 -11.00 -22.08
N LEU A 286 -8.41 -10.61 -20.83
CA LEU A 286 -9.27 -11.32 -19.89
C LEU A 286 -10.73 -11.41 -20.37
N ARG A 287 -11.21 -10.37 -21.05
CA ARG A 287 -12.56 -10.28 -21.61
C ARG A 287 -12.70 -10.92 -22.98
N SER A 288 -11.64 -11.54 -23.49
CA SER A 288 -11.68 -12.42 -24.65
C SER A 288 -11.71 -13.88 -24.19
N ASP A 289 -11.87 -14.82 -25.13
CA ASP A 289 -11.80 -16.26 -24.86
C ASP A 289 -10.35 -16.77 -24.64
N MET A 290 -9.43 -15.88 -24.25
CA MET A 290 -8.03 -16.20 -24.03
C MET A 290 -7.86 -17.16 -22.83
N PRO A 291 -7.08 -18.25 -22.99
CA PRO A 291 -6.82 -19.19 -21.92
C PRO A 291 -5.93 -18.56 -20.83
N ASP A 292 -6.05 -19.09 -19.61
CA ASP A 292 -5.31 -18.58 -18.44
C ASP A 292 -3.79 -18.61 -18.62
N GLU A 293 -3.26 -19.60 -19.35
CA GLU A 293 -1.82 -19.72 -19.63
C GLU A 293 -1.29 -18.55 -20.47
N GLU A 294 -2.08 -18.07 -21.44
CA GLU A 294 -1.71 -16.92 -22.26
C GLU A 294 -1.77 -15.62 -21.46
N LEU A 295 -2.78 -15.44 -20.59
CA LEU A 295 -2.84 -14.33 -19.64
C LEU A 295 -1.62 -14.30 -18.72
N ALA A 296 -1.23 -15.47 -18.19
CA ALA A 296 -0.02 -15.63 -17.40
C ALA A 296 1.24 -15.26 -18.22
N GLY A 297 1.27 -15.61 -19.51
CA GLY A 297 2.34 -15.25 -20.44
C GLY A 297 2.49 -13.74 -20.65
N ILE A 298 1.38 -13.01 -20.82
CA ILE A 298 1.38 -11.55 -20.92
C ILE A 298 1.94 -10.92 -19.64
N TRP A 299 1.50 -11.40 -18.47
CA TRP A 299 1.99 -10.90 -17.19
C TRP A 299 3.49 -11.16 -16.99
N LYS A 300 3.97 -12.34 -17.35
CA LYS A 300 5.42 -12.68 -17.32
C LYS A 300 6.23 -11.73 -18.20
N THR A 301 5.77 -11.47 -19.42
CA THR A 301 6.44 -10.55 -20.35
C THR A 301 6.50 -9.14 -19.78
N ALA A 302 5.41 -8.64 -19.20
CA ALA A 302 5.39 -7.34 -18.55
C ALA A 302 6.44 -7.27 -17.43
N MET A 303 6.45 -8.25 -16.53
CA MET A 303 7.38 -8.31 -15.40
C MET A 303 8.84 -8.49 -15.82
N TRP A 304 9.12 -9.19 -16.92
CA TRP A 304 10.46 -9.31 -17.48
C TRP A 304 11.08 -7.93 -17.78
N GLY A 305 10.25 -6.99 -18.27
CA GLY A 305 10.63 -5.60 -18.56
C GLY A 305 10.77 -4.68 -17.35
N LYS A 306 10.62 -5.18 -16.11
CA LYS A 306 10.72 -4.34 -14.90
C LYS A 306 12.11 -3.68 -14.81
N LYS A 307 12.12 -2.35 -14.76
CA LYS A 307 13.34 -1.52 -14.66
C LYS A 307 14.12 -1.78 -13.36
N ALA A 308 15.43 -1.53 -13.37
CA ALA A 308 16.31 -1.69 -12.19
C ALA A 308 15.82 -0.92 -10.96
N GLY A 309 15.35 0.32 -11.16
CA GLY A 309 14.93 1.23 -10.11
C GLY A 309 13.78 2.13 -10.52
N SER A 310 13.29 2.92 -9.56
CA SER A 310 12.23 3.90 -9.77
C SER A 310 12.64 5.08 -10.66
N GLY A 311 13.94 5.39 -10.71
CA GLY A 311 14.47 6.58 -11.38
C GLY A 311 14.32 7.87 -10.56
N LEU A 312 13.86 7.81 -9.31
CA LEU A 312 13.62 9.00 -8.46
C LEU A 312 14.87 9.86 -8.21
N ASP A 313 16.06 9.28 -8.32
CA ASP A 313 17.33 9.99 -8.16
C ASP A 313 17.90 10.53 -9.49
N ASP A 314 17.18 10.31 -10.59
CA ASP A 314 17.54 10.83 -11.91
C ASP A 314 16.87 12.19 -12.14
N PRO A 315 17.60 13.25 -12.50
CA PRO A 315 17.02 14.55 -12.86
C PRO A 315 16.01 14.49 -14.02
N SER A 316 16.05 13.45 -14.84
CA SER A 316 15.09 13.19 -15.92
C SER A 316 13.85 12.41 -15.47
N PHE A 317 13.67 12.20 -14.16
CA PHE A 317 12.51 11.51 -13.61
C PHE A 317 11.20 12.18 -14.06
N LEU A 318 10.36 11.38 -14.74
CA LEU A 318 9.01 11.77 -15.09
C LEU A 318 8.05 11.20 -14.05
N GLN A 319 7.29 12.08 -13.41
CA GLN A 319 6.19 11.67 -12.55
C GLN A 319 5.15 10.92 -13.41
N PRO A 320 4.63 9.77 -12.95
CA PRO A 320 3.57 9.07 -13.67
C PRO A 320 2.27 9.89 -13.72
N ASP A 321 1.56 9.84 -14.85
CA ASP A 321 0.28 10.54 -15.01
C ASP A 321 -0.82 10.03 -14.07
N ARG A 322 -0.76 8.74 -13.68
CA ARG A 322 -1.76 8.16 -12.78
C ARG A 322 -1.46 8.50 -11.32
N PRO A 323 -2.42 9.11 -10.59
CA PRO A 323 -2.24 9.41 -9.18
C PRO A 323 -2.22 8.14 -8.32
N MET A 324 -1.69 8.25 -7.10
CA MET A 324 -1.54 7.13 -6.16
C MET A 324 -2.83 6.31 -5.97
N SER A 325 -3.98 6.96 -5.92
CA SER A 325 -5.30 6.32 -5.77
C SER A 325 -5.71 5.38 -6.92
N ALA A 326 -5.13 5.53 -8.10
CA ALA A 326 -5.46 4.69 -9.26
C ALA A 326 -4.57 3.43 -9.38
N ILE A 327 -3.42 3.40 -8.70
CA ILE A 327 -2.33 2.45 -9.00
C ILE A 327 -1.99 1.48 -7.86
N GLY A 328 -2.74 1.50 -6.76
CA GLY A 328 -2.52 0.57 -5.64
C GLY A 328 -1.28 0.90 -4.79
N GLY A 329 -1.39 2.01 -4.06
CA GLY A 329 -0.45 2.47 -3.03
C GLY A 329 -0.20 1.44 -1.93
#